data_AF-A0A821W7X5-F1
#
_entry.id   AF-A0A821W7X5-F1
#
_cell.length_a   1.000
_cell.length_b   1.000
_cell.length_c   1.000
_cell.angle_alpha   90.00
_cell.angle_beta   90.00
_cell.angle_gamma   90.00
#
_symmetry.space_group_name_H-M   'P 1'
#
loop_
_entity.id
_entity.type
_entity.pdbx_description
1 polymer ?
#
loop_
_entity_poly.entity_id
_entity_poly.type
_entity_poly.pdbx_seq_one_letter_code
_entity_poly.pdbx_strand_id
1 'polypeptide(L)'
;AQQLTVTDLSSRLEERVNKFLFDKDCHEGRVTIRVLASCDKICKVKSQLKIFYRNQVVDGYPYRKKAIFAFQEIEGVDIVFFGIYVQEYDERCPAPNTHRVYISYLDTVHFFRPKLYRQDVYHEILIGYLDYAKQHGYMYAHLWACPTRIVTRPP
;
A
#
# COMPACT_ATOMS: atom_id res chain seq x y z
N ALA A 1 -8.58 0.72 16.30
CA ALA A 1 -8.26 0.05 15.02
C ALA A 1 -9.08 -1.21 14.80
N GLN A 2 -9.25 -2.07 15.81
CA GLN A 2 -9.89 -3.38 15.65
C GLN A 2 -11.36 -3.34 15.20
N GLN A 3 -12.11 -2.28 15.56
CA GLN A 3 -13.52 -2.07 15.18
C GLN A 3 -13.71 -1.67 13.71
N LEU A 4 -12.64 -1.33 12.99
CA LEU A 4 -12.72 -0.98 11.57
C LEU A 4 -12.99 -2.21 10.72
N THR A 5 -13.73 -2.03 9.62
CA THR A 5 -14.10 -3.09 8.68
C THR A 5 -12.90 -3.91 8.22
N VAL A 6 -13.02 -5.22 8.34
CA VAL A 6 -12.01 -6.17 7.88
C VAL A 6 -12.30 -6.52 6.41
N THR A 7 -11.25 -6.51 5.61
CA THR A 7 -11.22 -6.97 4.22
C THR A 7 -10.31 -8.19 4.10
N ASP A 8 -10.47 -8.99 3.05
CA ASP A 8 -9.58 -10.14 2.78
C ASP A 8 -8.10 -9.73 2.69
N LEU A 9 -7.80 -8.62 1.98
CA LEU A 9 -6.45 -8.04 1.95
C LEU A 9 -5.93 -7.73 3.36
N SER A 10 -6.72 -7.01 4.16
CA SER A 10 -6.27 -6.59 5.48
C SER A 10 -6.08 -7.78 6.44
N SER A 11 -6.92 -8.81 6.37
CA SER A 11 -6.78 -10.03 7.18
C SER A 11 -5.48 -10.76 6.87
N ARG A 12 -5.20 -10.99 5.59
CA ARG A 12 -3.98 -11.70 5.15
C ARG A 12 -2.70 -10.96 5.54
N LEU A 13 -2.69 -9.63 5.42
CA LEU A 13 -1.54 -8.83 5.86
C LEU A 13 -1.39 -8.88 7.39
N GLU A 14 -2.49 -8.74 8.13
CA GLU A 14 -2.48 -8.81 9.60
C GLU A 14 -1.98 -10.17 10.09
N GLU A 15 -2.50 -11.27 9.55
CA GLU A 15 -2.09 -12.63 9.89
C GLU A 15 -0.61 -12.86 9.60
N ARG A 16 -0.13 -12.43 8.43
CA ARG A 16 1.28 -12.56 8.04
C ARG A 16 2.21 -11.84 9.02
N VAL A 17 1.91 -10.58 9.35
CA VAL A 17 2.76 -9.79 10.25
C VAL A 17 2.73 -10.33 11.67
N ASN A 18 1.56 -10.67 12.21
CA ASN A 18 1.48 -11.21 13.57
C ASN A 18 2.12 -12.60 13.66
N LYS A 19 2.02 -13.44 12.62
CA LYS A 19 2.76 -14.70 12.56
C LYS A 19 4.27 -14.48 12.58
N PHE A 20 4.78 -13.55 11.77
CA PHE A 20 6.20 -13.18 11.78
C PHE A 20 6.66 -12.74 13.17
N LEU A 21 5.90 -11.89 13.86
CA LEU A 21 6.23 -11.43 15.21
C LEU A 21 6.20 -12.58 16.23
N PHE A 22 5.20 -13.47 16.13
CA PHE A 22 5.10 -14.65 16.96
C PHE A 22 6.30 -15.59 16.78
N ASP A 23 6.70 -15.86 15.54
CA ASP A 23 7.87 -16.70 15.21
C ASP A 23 9.20 -16.10 15.70
N LYS A 24 9.22 -14.79 15.98
CA LYS A 24 10.37 -14.05 16.55
C LYS A 24 10.31 -13.89 18.07
N ASP A 25 9.39 -14.58 18.73
CA ASP A 25 9.14 -14.50 20.18
C ASP A 25 8.85 -13.05 20.64
N CYS A 26 8.23 -12.25 19.76
CA CYS A 26 7.87 -10.87 20.02
C CYS A 26 6.44 -10.79 20.54
N HIS A 27 6.28 -10.47 21.82
CA HIS A 27 4.97 -10.32 22.46
C HIS A 27 4.54 -8.85 22.66
N GLU A 28 5.33 -7.89 22.18
CA GLU A 28 4.98 -6.46 22.27
C GLU A 28 3.95 -6.07 21.21
N GLY A 29 2.71 -5.86 21.66
CA GLY A 29 1.68 -5.11 20.93
C GLY A 29 1.17 -5.78 19.66
N ARG A 30 -0.11 -6.16 19.65
CA ARG A 30 -0.75 -6.74 18.46
C ARG A 30 -0.73 -5.75 17.30
N VAL A 31 -0.38 -6.22 16.11
CA VAL A 31 -0.50 -5.43 14.88
C VAL A 31 -1.90 -5.63 14.30
N THR A 32 -2.55 -4.53 13.94
CA THR A 32 -3.84 -4.51 13.25
C THR A 32 -3.66 -3.80 11.90
N ILE A 33 -4.07 -4.41 10.79
CA ILE A 33 -3.96 -3.79 9.46
C ILE A 33 -5.36 -3.58 8.89
N ARG A 34 -5.63 -2.41 8.28
CA ARG A 34 -6.96 -2.09 7.74
C ARG A 34 -6.87 -1.35 6.41
N VAL A 35 -7.80 -1.67 5.50
CA VAL A 35 -8.05 -0.90 4.28
C VAL A 35 -9.06 0.20 4.64
N LEU A 36 -8.59 1.44 4.78
CA LEU A 36 -9.43 2.57 5.20
C LEU A 36 -10.22 3.19 4.04
N ALA A 37 -9.72 3.03 2.81
CA ALA A 37 -10.41 3.51 1.62
C ALA A 37 -10.16 2.55 0.44
N SER A 38 -11.19 2.34 -0.36
CA SER A 38 -11.13 1.63 -1.64
C SER A 38 -12.11 2.29 -2.60
N CYS A 39 -11.62 2.94 -3.65
CA CYS A 39 -12.47 3.68 -4.58
C CYS A 39 -11.98 3.55 -6.02
N ASP A 40 -12.93 3.48 -6.95
CA ASP A 40 -12.63 3.44 -8.38
C ASP A 40 -12.33 4.85 -8.89
N LYS A 41 -11.31 4.96 -9.74
CA LYS A 41 -10.77 6.19 -10.30
C LYS A 41 -10.38 5.97 -11.76
N ILE A 42 -10.18 7.08 -12.49
CA ILE A 42 -9.69 7.06 -13.87
C ILE A 42 -8.45 7.96 -13.94
N CYS A 43 -7.34 7.42 -14.41
CA CYS A 43 -6.15 8.19 -14.76
C CYS A 43 -6.35 8.78 -16.16
N LYS A 44 -6.74 10.06 -16.25
CA LYS A 44 -6.97 10.73 -17.54
C LYS A 44 -5.65 10.95 -18.26
N VAL A 45 -5.62 10.59 -19.55
CA VAL A 45 -4.47 10.86 -20.40
C VAL A 45 -4.36 12.36 -20.66
N LYS A 46 -3.17 12.93 -20.42
CA LYS A 46 -2.91 14.36 -20.66
C LYS A 46 -3.04 14.69 -22.15
N SER A 47 -3.61 15.86 -22.45
CA SER A 47 -3.90 16.29 -23.83
C SER A 47 -2.67 16.27 -24.73
N GLN A 48 -1.49 16.59 -24.21
CA GLN A 48 -0.24 16.56 -24.95
C GLN A 48 0.10 15.16 -25.47
N LEU A 49 -0.16 14.12 -24.66
CA LEU A 49 0.07 12.74 -25.06
C LEU A 49 -0.95 12.31 -26.14
N LYS A 50 -2.20 12.76 -26.03
CA LYS A 50 -3.22 12.50 -27.05
C LYS A 50 -2.88 13.12 -28.39
N ILE A 51 -2.31 14.33 -28.42
CA ILE A 51 -1.90 14.98 -29.67
C ILE A 51 -0.82 14.14 -30.38
N PHE A 52 0.13 13.61 -29.61
CA PHE A 52 1.26 12.85 -30.17
C PHE A 52 0.85 11.44 -30.61
N TYR A 53 0.11 10.70 -29.77
CA TYR A 53 -0.24 9.30 -30.02
C TYR A 53 -1.63 9.11 -30.67
N ARG A 54 -2.43 10.18 -30.78
CA ARG A 54 -3.76 10.20 -31.41
C ARG A 54 -4.63 9.02 -30.95
N ASN A 55 -5.06 8.18 -31.90
CA ASN A 55 -5.95 7.05 -31.66
C ASN A 55 -5.27 5.82 -31.03
N GLN A 56 -3.96 5.89 -30.75
CA GLN A 56 -3.22 4.80 -30.11
C GLN A 56 -3.34 4.81 -28.58
N VAL A 57 -3.92 5.87 -28.00
CA VAL A 57 -4.13 6.01 -26.55
C VAL A 57 -5.60 6.24 -26.24
N VAL A 58 -6.09 5.58 -25.20
CA VAL A 58 -7.46 5.78 -24.68
C VAL A 58 -7.59 7.09 -23.90
N ASP A 59 -8.81 7.49 -23.58
CA ASP A 59 -9.07 8.72 -22.82
C ASP A 59 -8.61 8.65 -21.36
N GLY A 60 -8.58 7.45 -20.79
CA GLY A 60 -8.07 7.22 -19.46
C GLY A 60 -8.03 5.75 -19.08
N TYR A 61 -7.28 5.48 -18.02
CA TYR A 61 -7.05 4.14 -17.51
C TYR A 61 -7.79 4.00 -16.18
N PRO A 62 -8.84 3.15 -16.09
CA PRO A 62 -9.52 2.88 -14.83
C PRO A 62 -8.58 2.14 -13.87
N TYR A 63 -8.66 2.49 -12.59
CA TYR A 63 -7.93 1.83 -11.52
C TYR A 63 -8.70 1.92 -10.21
N ARG A 64 -8.40 1.01 -9.28
CA ARG A 64 -8.87 1.07 -7.90
C ARG A 64 -7.79 1.67 -7.02
N LYS A 65 -8.11 2.76 -6.33
CA LYS A 65 -7.25 3.37 -5.31
C LYS A 65 -7.55 2.75 -3.96
N LYS A 66 -6.55 2.21 -3.28
CA LYS A 66 -6.67 1.76 -1.88
C LYS A 66 -5.75 2.53 -0.95
N ALA A 67 -6.20 2.71 0.29
CA ALA A 67 -5.40 3.25 1.39
C ALA A 67 -5.35 2.20 2.51
N ILE A 68 -4.15 1.71 2.82
CA ILE A 68 -3.92 0.61 3.77
C ILE A 68 -3.06 1.16 4.90
N PHE A 69 -3.49 0.94 6.14
CA PHE A 69 -2.79 1.43 7.33
C PHE A 69 -2.57 0.30 8.32
N ALA A 70 -1.40 0.31 8.97
CA ALA A 70 -1.07 -0.60 10.05
C ALA A 70 -0.98 0.16 11.38
N PHE A 71 -1.55 -0.47 12.40
CA PHE A 71 -1.64 0.01 13.76
C PHE A 71 -0.97 -1.00 14.69
N GLN A 72 -0.33 -0.53 15.74
CA GLN A 72 0.15 -1.37 16.83
C GLN A 72 -0.48 -0.90 18.13
N GLU A 73 -0.98 -1.86 18.91
CA GLU A 73 -1.46 -1.57 20.27
C GLU A 73 -0.27 -1.43 21.21
N ILE A 74 -0.09 -0.24 21.79
CA ILE A 74 0.95 0.05 22.78
C ILE A 74 0.27 0.62 24.01
N GLU A 75 0.41 -0.06 25.15
CA GLU A 75 -0.17 0.37 26.44
C GLU A 75 -1.70 0.64 26.33
N GLY A 76 -2.41 -0.20 25.56
CA GLY A 76 -3.85 -0.08 25.34
C GLY A 76 -4.27 0.99 24.32
N VAL A 77 -3.32 1.65 23.65
CA VAL A 77 -3.57 2.69 22.64
C VAL A 77 -3.13 2.21 21.26
N ASP A 78 -4.00 2.35 20.27
CA ASP A 78 -3.67 2.06 18.87
C ASP A 78 -2.83 3.19 18.25
N ILE A 79 -1.59 2.89 17.88
CA ILE A 79 -0.69 3.82 17.21
C ILE A 79 -0.56 3.42 15.74
N VAL A 80 -0.90 4.33 14.83
CA VAL A 80 -0.63 4.15 13.39
C VAL A 80 0.87 4.31 13.13
N PHE A 81 1.50 3.31 12.53
CA PHE A 81 2.95 3.31 12.31
C PHE A 81 3.35 3.20 10.83
N PHE A 82 2.45 2.73 9.97
CA PHE A 82 2.70 2.51 8.55
C PHE A 82 1.46 2.83 7.73
N GLY A 83 1.64 3.49 6.59
CA GLY A 83 0.58 3.78 5.63
C GLY A 83 1.06 3.62 4.19
N ILE A 84 0.24 3.00 3.35
CA ILE A 84 0.50 2.83 1.92
C ILE A 84 -0.74 3.16 1.10
N TYR A 85 -0.53 3.88 -0.01
CA TYR A 85 -1.53 4.14 -1.03
C TYR A 85 -1.15 3.43 -2.31
N VAL A 86 -2.08 2.66 -2.86
CA VAL A 86 -1.86 1.86 -4.08
C VAL A 86 -2.90 2.20 -5.15
N GLN A 87 -2.49 2.06 -6.40
CA GLN A 87 -3.35 2.08 -7.58
C GLN A 87 -3.30 0.70 -8.23
N GLU A 88 -4.44 0.06 -8.34
CA GLU A 88 -4.58 -1.28 -8.89
C GLU A 88 -5.31 -1.19 -10.25
N TYR A 89 -4.59 -1.53 -11.32
CA TYR A 89 -5.11 -1.57 -12.68
C TYR A 89 -5.37 -3.03 -13.05
N ASP A 90 -6.63 -3.44 -12.98
CA ASP A 90 -7.07 -4.82 -13.19
C ASP A 90 -7.16 -5.19 -14.68
N GLU A 91 -7.74 -6.35 -14.97
CA GLU A 91 -7.95 -6.86 -16.34
C GLU A 91 -8.86 -5.97 -17.21
N ARG A 92 -9.71 -5.14 -16.59
CA ARG A 92 -10.63 -4.22 -17.29
C ARG A 92 -9.91 -2.96 -17.75
N CYS A 93 -8.70 -2.73 -17.26
CA CYS A 93 -7.88 -1.61 -17.69
C CYS A 93 -7.21 -1.92 -19.05
N PRO A 94 -7.28 -1.03 -20.06
CA PRO A 94 -6.64 -1.28 -21.34
C PRO A 94 -5.10 -1.22 -21.23
N ALA A 95 -4.44 -1.87 -22.19
CA ALA A 95 -2.99 -1.76 -22.35
C ALA A 95 -2.57 -0.28 -22.50
N PRO A 96 -1.44 0.14 -21.90
CA PRO A 96 -0.40 -0.69 -21.32
C PRO A 96 -0.56 -0.99 -19.82
N ASN A 97 -1.63 -0.52 -19.16
CA ASN A 97 -1.75 -0.55 -17.71
C ASN A 97 -2.39 -1.81 -17.13
N THR A 98 -2.93 -2.71 -17.97
CA THR A 98 -3.57 -3.97 -17.57
C THR A 98 -2.68 -4.80 -16.64
N HIS A 99 -3.26 -5.36 -15.57
CA HIS A 99 -2.60 -6.23 -14.59
C HIS A 99 -1.39 -5.60 -13.88
N ARG A 100 -1.45 -4.29 -13.56
CA ARG A 100 -0.37 -3.57 -12.87
C ARG A 100 -0.83 -3.01 -11.53
N VAL A 101 0.04 -3.06 -10.52
CA VAL A 101 -0.11 -2.28 -9.29
C VAL A 101 0.95 -1.19 -9.23
N TYR A 102 0.58 -0.02 -8.75
CA TYR A 102 1.48 1.11 -8.52
C TYR A 102 1.38 1.60 -7.08
N ILE A 103 2.49 1.54 -6.36
CA ILE A 103 2.62 2.08 -5.00
C ILE A 103 2.81 3.59 -5.14
N SER A 104 1.75 4.36 -4.84
CA SER A 104 1.74 5.81 -5.02
C SER A 104 2.47 6.55 -3.91
N TYR A 105 2.25 6.12 -2.67
CA TYR A 105 2.86 6.70 -1.49
C TYR A 105 3.06 5.60 -0.46
N LEU A 106 4.19 5.64 0.21
CA LEU A 106 4.52 4.82 1.37
C LEU A 106 5.12 5.75 2.40
N ASP A 107 4.57 5.74 3.60
CA ASP A 107 5.06 6.55 4.70
C ASP A 107 5.01 5.77 6.02
N THR A 108 5.92 6.08 6.93
CA THR A 108 6.07 5.39 8.21
C THR A 108 6.45 6.37 9.32
N VAL A 109 6.01 6.08 10.54
CA VAL A 109 6.50 6.77 11.74
C VAL A 109 7.28 5.79 12.63
N HIS A 110 8.24 6.29 13.40
CA HIS A 110 9.26 5.46 14.06
C HIS A 110 8.85 4.91 15.44
N PHE A 111 7.55 4.85 15.73
CA PHE A 111 7.00 4.48 17.04
C PHE A 111 6.76 2.98 17.26
N PHE A 112 6.98 2.14 16.24
CA PHE A 112 6.83 0.69 16.37
C PHE A 112 7.71 0.11 17.49
N ARG A 113 7.16 -0.79 18.30
CA ARG A 113 7.84 -1.47 19.42
C ARG A 113 7.78 -3.01 19.24
N PRO A 114 8.90 -3.74 19.33
CA PRO A 114 10.23 -3.24 19.62
C PRO A 114 10.84 -2.62 18.37
N LYS A 115 11.72 -1.63 18.55
CA LYS A 115 12.41 -0.95 17.44
C LYS A 115 13.21 -1.89 16.53
N LEU A 116 13.65 -3.03 17.08
CA LEU A 116 14.42 -4.06 16.39
C LEU A 116 13.68 -4.61 15.17
N TYR A 117 12.39 -4.93 15.30
CA TYR A 117 11.60 -5.56 14.23
C TYR A 117 10.90 -4.57 13.30
N ARG A 118 11.01 -3.27 13.58
CA ARG A 118 10.31 -2.21 12.83
C ARG A 118 10.53 -2.31 11.31
N GLN A 119 11.77 -2.45 10.88
CA GLN A 119 12.09 -2.50 9.46
C GLN A 119 11.59 -3.80 8.81
N ASP A 120 11.74 -4.92 9.50
CA ASP A 120 11.26 -6.23 9.01
C ASP A 120 9.74 -6.25 8.87
N VAL A 121 9.02 -5.66 9.83
CA VAL A 121 7.55 -5.52 9.76
C VAL A 121 7.13 -4.71 8.54
N TYR A 122 7.85 -3.65 8.18
CA TYR A 122 7.52 -2.86 6.98
C TYR A 122 7.71 -3.71 5.72
N HIS A 123 8.77 -4.51 5.67
CA HIS A 123 8.98 -5.45 4.57
C HIS A 123 7.91 -6.53 4.53
N GLU A 124 7.50 -7.09 5.66
CA GLU A 124 6.45 -8.11 5.72
C GLU A 124 5.10 -7.59 5.20
N ILE A 125 4.76 -6.33 5.49
CA ILE A 125 3.56 -5.68 4.93
C ILE A 125 3.68 -5.52 3.41
N LEU A 126 4.82 -5.03 2.91
CA LEU A 126 5.04 -4.83 1.47
C LEU A 126 5.04 -6.15 0.71
N ILE A 127 5.78 -7.15 1.19
CA ILE A 127 5.85 -8.49 0.59
C ILE A 127 4.47 -9.14 0.62
N GLY A 128 3.75 -9.05 1.74
CA GLY A 128 2.38 -9.53 1.85
C GLY A 128 1.45 -8.89 0.83
N TYR A 129 1.57 -7.59 0.58
CA TYR A 129 0.75 -6.90 -0.42
C TYR A 129 1.08 -7.37 -1.83
N LEU A 130 2.37 -7.52 -2.16
CA LEU A 130 2.81 -7.98 -3.48
C LEU A 130 2.39 -9.44 -3.75
N ASP A 131 2.47 -10.31 -2.74
CA ASP A 131 1.97 -11.69 -2.83
C ASP A 131 0.45 -11.71 -3.01
N TYR A 132 -0.29 -10.90 -2.25
CA TYR A 132 -1.73 -10.72 -2.44
C TYR A 132 -2.07 -10.27 -3.86
N ALA A 133 -1.39 -9.25 -4.37
CA ALA A 133 -1.61 -8.74 -5.73
C ALA A 133 -1.32 -9.83 -6.77
N LYS A 134 -0.23 -10.58 -6.61
CA LYS A 134 0.09 -11.71 -7.49
C LYS A 134 -1.03 -12.75 -7.51
N GLN A 135 -1.58 -13.12 -6.35
CA GLN A 135 -2.68 -14.08 -6.25
C GLN A 135 -3.98 -13.58 -6.89
N HIS A 136 -4.16 -12.26 -7.00
CA HIS A 136 -5.32 -11.63 -7.64
C HIS A 136 -5.08 -11.29 -9.12
N GLY A 137 -4.06 -11.87 -9.74
CA GLY A 137 -3.81 -11.76 -11.18
C GLY A 137 -3.09 -10.48 -11.62
N TYR A 138 -2.52 -9.70 -10.69
CA TYR A 138 -1.61 -8.62 -11.06
C TYR A 138 -0.22 -9.21 -11.40
N MET A 139 0.34 -8.80 -12.54
CA MET A 139 1.58 -9.35 -13.08
C MET A 139 2.79 -8.45 -12.82
N TYR A 140 2.58 -7.14 -12.68
CA TYR A 140 3.66 -6.18 -12.49
C TYR A 140 3.37 -5.25 -11.29
N ALA A 141 4.42 -4.94 -10.55
CA ALA A 141 4.39 -3.95 -9.49
C ALA A 141 5.36 -2.81 -9.82
N HIS A 142 4.92 -1.58 -9.63
CA HIS A 142 5.67 -0.37 -9.88
C HIS A 142 5.82 0.41 -8.58
N LEU A 143 7.07 0.74 -8.23
CA LEU A 143 7.41 1.56 -7.08
C LEU A 143 8.32 2.69 -7.57
N TRP A 144 7.93 3.93 -7.29
CA TRP A 144 8.82 5.07 -7.48
C TRP A 144 9.46 5.45 -6.16
N ALA A 145 10.73 5.08 -5.99
CA ALA A 145 11.52 5.40 -4.81
C ALA A 145 12.01 6.85 -4.88
N CYS A 146 11.15 7.79 -4.47
CA CYS A 146 11.49 9.21 -4.36
C CYS A 146 11.35 9.64 -2.89
N PRO A 147 12.46 9.89 -2.17
CA PRO A 147 12.37 10.40 -0.81
C PRO A 147 11.69 11.78 -0.81
N THR A 148 10.87 12.06 0.20
CA THR A 148 10.25 13.36 0.37
C THR A 148 11.31 14.43 0.51
N ARG A 149 11.18 15.53 -0.26
CA ARG A 149 12.11 16.66 -0.17
C ARG A 149 12.08 17.22 1.25
N ILE A 150 13.24 17.29 1.89
CA ILE A 150 13.42 18.09 3.11
C ILE A 150 13.31 19.55 2.68
N VAL A 151 12.21 20.20 3.04
CA VAL A 151 12.11 21.67 2.92
C VAL A 151 12.93 22.25 4.07
N THR A 152 14.21 22.50 3.83
CA THR A 152 14.97 23.39 4.70
C THR A 152 14.31 24.76 4.59
N ARG A 153 13.61 25.21 5.63
CA ARG A 153 13.19 26.61 5.70
C ARG A 153 14.47 27.45 5.55
N PRO A 154 14.51 28.45 4.66
CA PRO A 154 15.60 29.41 4.69
C PRO A 154 15.61 30.11 6.06
N PRO A 155 16.80 30.53 6.54
CA PRO A 155 16.96 31.18 7.84
C PRO A 155 16.12 32.44 7.99
#